data_AF-A0A6N0HV68-F1
#
_entry.id   AF-A0A6N0HV68-F1
#
_cell.length_a   1.000
_cell.length_b   1.000
_cell.length_c   1.000
_cell.angle_alpha   90.00
_cell.angle_beta   90.00
_cell.angle_gamma   90.00
#
_symmetry.space_group_name_H-M   'P 1'
#
loop_
_entity.id
_entity.type
_entity.pdbx_description
1 polymer ?
#
loop_
_entity_poly.entity_id
_entity_poly.type
_entity_poly.pdbx_seq_one_letter_code
_entity_poly.pdbx_strand_id
1 'polypeptide(L)'
;MPNSDITSHIKSGSTARLIPVVADSKKEERATSVLLSAFRFVPQFAESVLAEAGAKIGQRSTIKCYTEIVFNNKDYNNLRPDVLIVVTRESSLGQR
;
A
#
# COMPACT_ATOMS: atom_id res chain seq x y z
N MET A 1 5.02 -19.58 -12.55
CA MET A 1 3.85 -18.78 -12.97
C MET A 1 4.21 -17.32 -12.82
N PRO A 2 3.92 -16.42 -13.78
CA PRO A 2 4.20 -15.02 -13.57
C PRO A 2 3.36 -14.56 -12.38
N ASN A 3 4.00 -14.06 -11.34
CA ASN A 3 3.34 -13.57 -10.13
C ASN A 3 2.35 -12.48 -10.55
N SER A 4 1.05 -12.78 -10.48
CA SER A 4 -0.04 -11.81 -10.66
C SER A 4 -0.13 -10.93 -9.40
N ASP A 5 0.94 -10.20 -9.11
CA ASP A 5 1.00 -9.21 -8.04
C ASP A 5 0.28 -7.94 -8.53
N ILE A 6 -0.66 -7.42 -7.74
CA ILE A 6 -1.41 -6.20 -8.06
C ILE A 6 -0.48 -5.02 -8.38
N THR A 7 0.72 -5.01 -7.79
CA THR A 7 1.74 -3.98 -8.03
C THR A 7 2.28 -3.98 -9.46
N SER A 8 2.20 -5.09 -10.19
CA SER A 8 2.61 -5.18 -11.60
C SER A 8 1.69 -4.41 -12.55
N HIS A 9 0.48 -4.10 -12.11
CA HIS A 9 -0.50 -3.32 -12.87
C HIS A 9 -0.42 -1.82 -12.58
N ILE A 10 0.48 -1.37 -11.70
CA ILE A 10 0.66 0.06 -11.40
C ILE A 10 1.38 0.72 -12.57
N LYS A 11 0.74 1.71 -13.19
CA LYS A 11 1.32 2.60 -14.21
C LYS A 11 2.17 3.69 -13.57
N SER A 12 1.65 4.32 -12.52
CA SER A 12 2.36 5.36 -11.76
C SER A 12 1.88 5.43 -10.32
N GLY A 13 2.72 5.97 -9.46
CA GLY A 13 2.43 6.21 -8.06
C GLY A 13 3.72 6.36 -7.26
N SER A 14 3.59 6.77 -6.00
CA SER A 14 4.72 6.97 -5.10
C SER A 14 4.62 6.04 -3.91
N THR A 15 5.74 5.44 -3.49
CA THR A 15 5.79 4.74 -2.20
C THR A 15 5.56 5.74 -1.06
N ALA A 16 4.72 5.38 -0.09
CA ALA A 16 4.47 6.18 1.10
C ALA A 16 5.76 6.35 1.93
N ARG A 17 6.01 7.56 2.44
CA ARG A 17 7.25 7.92 3.16
C ARG A 17 6.93 8.74 4.40
N LEU A 18 7.69 8.48 5.47
CA LEU A 18 7.65 9.27 6.69
C LEU A 18 8.07 10.72 6.46
N ILE A 19 8.98 10.94 5.51
CA ILE A 19 9.39 12.25 5.03
C ILE A 19 8.99 12.32 3.55
N PRO A 20 7.81 12.89 3.24
CA PRO A 20 7.33 13.01 1.87
C PRO A 20 8.20 13.99 1.06
N VAL A 21 8.43 13.67 -0.21
CA VAL A 21 9.14 14.53 -1.17
C VAL A 21 8.20 15.42 -1.99
N VAL A 22 6.90 15.40 -1.65
CA VAL A 22 5.87 16.17 -2.36
C VAL A 22 5.85 17.61 -1.83
N ALA A 23 5.42 18.55 -2.67
CA ALA A 23 5.44 19.98 -2.35
C ALA A 23 4.67 20.34 -1.08
N ASP A 24 5.13 21.35 -0.34
CA ASP A 24 4.54 21.79 0.92
C ASP A 24 3.08 22.26 0.79
N SER A 25 2.70 22.75 -0.39
CA SER A 25 1.33 23.13 -0.72
C SER A 25 0.36 21.94 -0.74
N LYS A 26 0.84 20.72 -0.99
CA LYS A 26 0.05 19.50 -1.09
C LYS A 26 -0.13 18.82 0.28
N LYS A 27 -0.73 19.54 1.22
CA LYS A 27 -0.81 19.13 2.64
C LYS A 27 -1.48 17.76 2.83
N GLU A 28 -2.53 17.47 2.09
CA GLU A 28 -3.26 16.20 2.17
C GLU A 28 -2.39 15.03 1.71
N GLU A 29 -1.79 15.12 0.51
CA GLU A 29 -0.91 14.07 -0.03
C GLU A 29 0.27 13.78 0.93
N ARG A 30 0.81 14.82 1.59
CA ARG A 30 1.84 14.67 2.62
C ARG A 30 1.34 13.90 3.83
N ALA A 31 0.22 14.34 4.41
CA ALA A 31 -0.36 13.70 5.59
C ALA A 31 -0.69 12.23 5.33
N THR A 32 -1.27 11.94 4.16
CA THR A 32 -1.58 10.58 3.70
C THR A 32 -0.31 9.74 3.57
N SER A 33 0.75 10.27 2.93
CA SER A 33 2.03 9.56 2.80
C SER A 33 2.67 9.23 4.16
N VAL A 34 2.62 10.17 5.11
CA VAL A 34 3.11 9.98 6.48
C VAL A 34 2.31 8.90 7.20
N LEU A 35 0.98 8.98 7.18
CA LEU A 35 0.09 8.00 7.82
C LEU A 35 0.34 6.59 7.27
N LEU A 36 0.38 6.45 5.95
CA LEU A 36 0.63 5.18 5.28
C LEU A 36 2.03 4.63 5.58
N SER A 37 3.01 5.50 5.74
CA SER A 37 4.35 5.07 6.17
C SER A 37 4.33 4.51 7.59
N ALA A 38 3.51 5.07 8.49
CA ALA A 38 3.36 4.55 9.84
C ALA A 38 2.79 3.12 9.82
N PHE A 39 1.85 2.80 8.92
CA PHE A 39 1.39 1.42 8.76
C PHE A 39 2.49 0.46 8.33
N ARG A 40 3.45 0.92 7.53
CA ARG A 40 4.59 0.11 7.10
C ARG A 40 5.59 -0.15 8.24
N PHE A 41 5.83 0.84 9.10
CA PHE A 41 6.85 0.77 10.14
C PHE A 41 6.34 0.29 11.51
N VAL A 42 5.04 0.41 11.77
CA VAL A 42 4.40 0.06 13.05
C VAL A 42 3.30 -0.98 12.79
N PRO A 43 3.63 -2.28 12.68
CA PRO A 43 2.67 -3.32 12.33
C PRO A 43 1.47 -3.41 13.28
N GLN A 44 1.67 -3.15 14.57
CA GLN A 44 0.59 -3.17 15.57
C GLN A 44 -0.44 -2.06 15.30
N PHE A 45 0.03 -0.87 14.89
CA PHE A 45 -0.86 0.22 14.51
C PHE A 45 -1.64 -0.14 13.25
N ALA A 46 -0.94 -0.67 12.23
CA ALA A 46 -1.59 -1.14 11.01
C ALA A 46 -2.63 -2.23 11.29
N GLU A 47 -2.32 -3.20 12.15
CA GLU A 47 -3.25 -4.26 12.55
C GLU A 47 -4.50 -3.67 13.20
N SER A 48 -4.33 -2.77 14.17
CA SER A 48 -5.47 -2.15 14.87
C SER A 48 -6.40 -1.39 13.93
N VAL A 49 -5.86 -0.74 12.89
CA VAL A 49 -6.65 0.07 11.95
C VAL A 49 -7.23 -0.78 10.82
N LEU A 50 -6.45 -1.68 10.24
CA LEU A 50 -6.85 -2.46 9.06
C LEU A 50 -7.62 -3.74 9.41
N ALA A 51 -7.63 -4.16 10.67
CA ALA A 51 -8.46 -5.29 11.13
C ALA A 51 -9.96 -5.03 10.88
N GLU A 52 -10.42 -3.79 11.08
CA GLU A 52 -11.81 -3.39 10.79
C GLU A 52 -12.15 -3.50 9.30
N ALA A 53 -11.17 -3.24 8.43
CA ALA A 53 -11.29 -3.41 6.98
C ALA A 53 -11.14 -4.88 6.53
N GLY A 54 -11.02 -5.83 7.46
CA GLY A 54 -10.89 -7.27 7.18
C GLY A 54 -9.47 -7.73 6.82
N ALA A 55 -8.48 -6.84 6.85
CA ALA A 55 -7.09 -7.19 6.56
C ALA A 55 -6.38 -7.66 7.85
N LYS A 56 -6.26 -8.98 8.01
CA LYS A 56 -5.52 -9.58 9.13
C LYS A 56 -4.01 -9.41 8.92
N ILE A 57 -3.39 -8.52 9.69
CA ILE A 57 -1.94 -8.33 9.71
C ILE A 57 -1.37 -9.25 10.79
N GLY A 58 -0.47 -10.17 10.40
CA GLY A 58 0.22 -11.03 11.35
C GLY A 58 1.72 -10.75 11.38
N GLN A 59 2.45 -11.43 12.27
CA GLN A 59 3.90 -11.27 12.43
C GLN A 59 4.73 -11.52 11.14
N ARG A 60 4.19 -12.29 10.18
CA ARG A 60 4.82 -12.60 8.89
C ARG A 60 4.19 -11.84 7.71
N SER A 61 3.42 -10.79 7.99
CA SER A 61 2.84 -9.95 6.94
C SER A 61 3.82 -8.85 6.55
N THR A 62 3.99 -8.66 5.25
CA THR A 62 4.67 -7.50 4.68
C THR A 62 3.63 -6.50 4.20
N ILE A 63 3.78 -5.24 4.60
CA ILE A 63 2.88 -4.14 4.20
C ILE A 63 3.63 -3.22 3.25
N LYS A 64 3.04 -2.96 2.08
CA LYS A 64 3.48 -1.91 1.16
C LYS A 64 2.34 -0.91 0.98
N CYS A 65 2.67 0.38 1.02
CA CYS A 65 1.70 1.45 0.84
C CYS A 65 2.17 2.41 -0.25
N TYR A 66 1.23 2.85 -1.07
CA TYR A 66 1.46 3.74 -2.19
C TYR A 66 0.42 4.86 -2.22
N THR A 67 0.81 6.03 -2.72
CA THR A 67 -0.03 7.20 -2.93
C THR A 67 -0.08 7.57 -4.42
N GLU A 68 -1.13 8.27 -4.82
CA GLU A 68 -1.37 8.75 -6.18
C GLU A 68 -1.27 7.62 -7.23
N ILE A 69 -1.93 6.49 -6.95
CA ILE A 69 -1.86 5.32 -7.81
C ILE A 69 -2.68 5.54 -9.10
N VAL A 70 -2.07 5.14 -10.21
CA VAL A 70 -2.74 4.98 -11.50
C VAL A 70 -2.48 3.56 -11.97
N PHE A 71 -3.52 2.81 -12.28
CA PHE A 71 -3.40 1.45 -12.83
C PHE A 71 -3.34 1.47 -14.36
N ASN A 72 -2.67 0.48 -14.93
CA ASN A 72 -2.58 0.26 -16.37
C ASN A 72 -3.80 -0.55 -16.85
N ASN A 73 -4.99 0.06 -16.83
CA ASN A 73 -6.20 -0.56 -17.35
C ASN A 73 -7.06 0.48 -18.09
N LYS A 74 -7.23 0.27 -19.41
CA LYS A 74 -7.92 1.21 -20.31
C LYS A 74 -9.42 1.34 -20.00
N ASP A 75 -10.04 0.29 -19.48
CA ASP A 75 -11.48 0.24 -19.23
C ASP A 75 -11.85 0.94 -17.91
N TYR A 76 -10.88 1.13 -17.02
CA TYR A 76 -11.08 1.67 -15.68
C TYR A 76 -10.23 2.91 -15.40
N ASN A 77 -9.84 3.65 -16.43
CA ASN A 77 -9.08 4.92 -16.28
C ASN A 77 -9.77 5.94 -15.37
N ASN A 78 -11.10 5.83 -15.18
CA ASN A 78 -11.87 6.71 -14.31
C ASN A 78 -11.90 6.24 -12.85
N LEU A 79 -11.53 4.98 -12.57
CA LEU A 79 -11.34 4.50 -11.20
C LEU A 79 -9.95 4.96 -10.73
N ARG A 80 -9.94 6.06 -9.98
CA ARG A 80 -8.72 6.64 -9.40
C ARG A 80 -8.74 6.42 -7.88
N PRO A 81 -8.22 5.29 -7.39
CA PRO A 81 -7.90 5.17 -5.98
C PRO A 81 -6.67 6.04 -5.67
N ASP A 82 -6.80 6.97 -4.72
CA ASP A 82 -5.70 7.83 -4.31
C ASP A 82 -4.59 7.06 -3.58
N VAL A 83 -4.92 5.90 -3.00
CA VAL A 83 -4.02 5.09 -2.18
C VAL A 83 -4.18 3.62 -2.49
N LEU A 84 -3.07 2.87 -2.37
CA LEU A 84 -3.06 1.41 -2.38
C LEU A 84 -2.28 0.86 -1.19
N ILE A 85 -2.90 -0.04 -0.44
CA ILE A 85 -2.27 -0.84 0.62
C ILE A 85 -2.23 -2.28 0.16
N VAL A 86 -1.03 -2.86 0.11
CA VAL A 86 -0.80 -4.27 -0.23
C VAL A 86 -0.28 -4.98 1.00
N VAL A 87 -1.03 -5.97 1.47
CA VAL A 87 -0.62 -6.86 2.54
C VAL A 87 -0.31 -8.23 1.95
N THR A 88 0.95 -8.63 2.01
CA THR A 88 1.39 -9.95 1.57
C THR A 88 1.70 -10.80 2.79
N ARG A 89 1.14 -12.01 2.84
CA ARG A 89 1.47 -12.99 3.88
C ARG A 89 2.38 -14.04 3.28
N GLU A 90 3.53 -14.27 3.88
CA GLU A 90 4.33 -15.43 3.52
C GLU A 90 3.68 -16.71 4.05
N SER A 91 3.31 -17.61 3.14
CA SER A 91 2.82 -18.94 3.48
C SER A 91 4.00 -19.90 3.57
N SER A 92 4.10 -20.64 4.68
CA SER A 92 5.18 -21.60 4.94
C SER A 92 5.03 -22.92 4.18
N LEU A 93 4.32 -22.94 3.05
CA LEU A 93 4.03 -24.17 2.29
C LEU A 93 5.14 -24.58 1.30
N GLY A 94 6.30 -23.91 1.31
CA GLY A 94 7.38 -24.13 0.34
C GLY A 94 8.71 -24.65 0.90
N GLN A 95 8.75 -25.17 2.13
CA GLN A 95 9.96 -25.82 2.67
C GLN A 95 9.63 -27.23 3.17
N ARG A 96 9.45 -28.15 2.22
CA ARG A 96 9.63 -29.59 2.40
C ARG A 96 10.19 -30.17 1.11
#